data_AF-A0A7N2LIH2-F1
#
_entry.id   AF-A0A7N2LIH2-F1
#
_cell.length_a   1.000
_cell.length_b   1.000
_cell.length_c   1.000
_cell.angle_alpha   90.00
_cell.angle_beta   90.00
_cell.angle_gamma   90.00
#
_symmetry.space_group_name_H-M   'P 1'
#
loop_
_entity.id
_entity.type
_entity.pdbx_description
1 polymer ?
#
loop_
_entity_poly.entity_id
_entity_poly.type
_entity_poly.pdbx_seq_one_letter_code
_entity_poly.pdbx_strand_id
1 'polypeptide(L)'
;MFTRRVPTDDMFKDGLNLHNFVKMALPKRLTQVVDPMLLPREVEDLGVAIAVMMAIEKDDNDNEIEVEEANNIEDSRHIDVDMQKCLLSILNIGTLCSLESPKERMSMEEVIKELQLIKSAFISLGIRRGRPNRAQI
;
A
#
# COMPACT_ATOMS: atom_id res chain seq x y z
N MET A 1 -8.13 -8.09 0.39
CA MET A 1 -8.34 -8.07 -1.08
C MET A 1 -7.67 -6.81 -1.61
N PHE A 2 -7.04 -6.82 -2.80
CA PHE A 2 -6.19 -5.70 -3.25
C PHE A 2 -6.91 -4.38 -3.48
N THR A 3 -8.19 -4.38 -3.84
CA THR A 3 -8.90 -3.17 -4.27
C THR A 3 -10.05 -2.75 -3.37
N ARG A 4 -10.41 -3.60 -2.38
CA ARG A 4 -11.63 -3.49 -1.56
C ARG A 4 -12.93 -3.29 -2.35
N ARG A 5 -12.93 -3.60 -3.65
CA ARG A 5 -14.11 -3.60 -4.50
C ARG A 5 -14.68 -5.00 -4.60
N VAL A 6 -15.99 -5.12 -4.70
CA VAL A 6 -16.65 -6.42 -4.92
C VAL A 6 -17.30 -6.44 -6.29
N PRO A 7 -17.39 -7.60 -6.98
CA PRO A 7 -17.99 -7.68 -8.32
C PRO A 7 -19.43 -7.15 -8.40
N THR A 8 -20.13 -7.06 -7.27
CA THR A 8 -21.50 -6.55 -7.15
C THR A 8 -21.57 -5.05 -6.83
N ASP A 9 -20.45 -4.33 -6.76
CA ASP A 9 -20.46 -2.88 -6.57
C ASP A 9 -21.20 -2.20 -7.73
N ASP A 10 -21.99 -1.17 -7.43
CA ASP A 10 -22.82 -0.46 -8.41
C ASP A 10 -22.03 0.18 -9.56
N MET A 11 -20.72 0.38 -9.41
CA MET A 11 -19.87 0.89 -10.48
C MET A 11 -19.58 -0.13 -11.59
N PHE A 12 -19.80 -1.43 -11.33
CA PHE A 12 -19.56 -2.48 -12.31
C PHE A 12 -20.84 -2.78 -13.09
N LYS A 13 -21.20 -1.85 -13.97
CA LYS A 13 -22.34 -1.92 -14.89
C LYS A 13 -21.86 -1.73 -16.33
N ASP A 14 -22.72 -2.03 -17.30
CA ASP A 14 -22.46 -1.76 -18.73
C ASP A 14 -21.15 -2.37 -19.28
N GLY A 15 -20.82 -3.58 -18.81
CA GLY A 15 -19.60 -4.29 -19.22
C GLY A 15 -18.31 -3.85 -18.51
N LEU A 16 -18.38 -2.85 -17.62
CA LEU A 16 -17.29 -2.55 -16.71
C LEU A 16 -17.28 -3.59 -15.58
N ASN A 17 -16.14 -4.25 -15.41
CA ASN A 17 -15.91 -5.23 -14.36
C ASN A 17 -14.57 -4.95 -13.67
N LEU A 18 -14.27 -5.70 -12.60
CA LEU A 18 -13.05 -5.51 -11.84
C LEU A 18 -11.77 -5.64 -12.69
N HIS A 19 -11.73 -6.57 -13.66
CA HIS A 19 -10.61 -6.73 -14.57
C HIS A 19 -10.38 -5.46 -15.40
N ASN A 20 -11.43 -4.96 -16.06
CA ASN A 20 -11.34 -3.77 -16.90
C ASN A 20 -11.02 -2.52 -16.07
N PHE A 21 -11.61 -2.37 -14.89
CA PHE A 21 -11.33 -1.28 -13.97
C PHE A 21 -9.85 -1.23 -13.56
N VAL A 22 -9.28 -2.37 -13.16
CA VAL A 22 -7.86 -2.46 -12.81
C VAL A 22 -6.98 -2.21 -14.04
N LYS A 23 -7.27 -2.86 -15.17
CA LYS A 23 -6.52 -2.72 -16.43
C LYS A 23 -6.45 -1.27 -16.92
N MET A 24 -7.54 -0.52 -16.79
CA MET A 24 -7.59 0.90 -17.18
C MET A 24 -6.82 1.83 -16.25
N ALA A 25 -6.61 1.43 -14.99
CA ALA A 25 -5.88 2.23 -14.02
C ALA A 25 -4.36 2.06 -14.14
N LEU A 26 -3.87 0.90 -14.57
CA LEU A 26 -2.44 0.61 -14.56
C LEU A 26 -1.69 1.21 -15.76
N PRO A 27 -0.42 1.62 -15.58
CA PRO A 27 0.30 1.73 -14.30
C PRO A 27 0.03 3.07 -13.57
N LYS A 28 -0.52 4.07 -14.27
CA LYS A 28 -0.50 5.49 -13.84
C LYS A 28 -1.39 5.81 -12.63
N ARG A 29 -2.47 5.05 -12.42
CA ARG A 29 -3.51 5.30 -11.40
C ARG A 29 -3.59 4.18 -10.37
N LEU A 30 -2.47 3.53 -10.06
CA LEU A 30 -2.39 2.42 -9.11
C LEU A 30 -3.00 2.75 -7.73
N THR A 31 -2.76 3.96 -7.22
CA THR A 31 -3.29 4.44 -5.93
C THR A 31 -4.81 4.51 -5.88
N GLN A 32 -5.49 4.56 -7.04
CA GLN A 32 -6.95 4.68 -7.12
C GLN A 32 -7.64 3.32 -7.13
N VAL A 33 -6.88 2.25 -7.38
CA VAL A 33 -7.40 0.88 -7.39
C VAL A 33 -6.99 0.09 -6.17
N VAL A 34 -5.83 0.36 -5.57
CA VAL A 34 -5.36 -0.36 -4.38
C VAL A 34 -6.12 0.10 -3.14
N ASP A 35 -6.59 -0.85 -2.33
CA ASP A 35 -7.16 -0.62 -1.01
C ASP A 35 -6.12 0.10 -0.16
N PRO A 36 -6.39 1.35 0.26
CA PRO A 36 -5.40 2.10 1.02
C PRO A 36 -5.06 1.42 2.36
N MET A 37 -5.87 0.47 2.86
CA MET A 37 -5.55 -0.30 4.07
C MET A 37 -4.41 -1.31 3.88
N LEU A 38 -4.01 -1.58 2.63
CA LEU A 38 -2.83 -2.37 2.31
C LEU A 38 -1.53 -1.55 2.33
N LEU A 39 -1.66 -0.24 2.48
CA LEU A 39 -0.54 0.68 2.53
C LEU A 39 -0.11 0.88 3.99
N PRO A 40 1.19 0.92 4.27
CA PRO A 40 1.68 1.31 5.58
C PRO A 40 1.09 2.67 5.93
N ARG A 41 0.42 2.76 7.09
CA ARG A 41 0.23 4.06 7.71
C ARG A 41 1.60 4.59 8.09
N GLU A 42 1.79 5.88 7.92
CA GLU A 42 2.70 6.60 8.81
C GLU A 42 2.13 6.40 10.21
N VAL A 43 2.64 5.40 10.92
CA VAL A 43 2.64 5.50 12.36
C VAL A 43 3.44 6.76 12.66
N GLU A 44 2.90 7.63 13.49
CA GLU A 44 3.63 8.69 14.17
C GLU A 44 4.76 8.13 15.08
N ASP A 45 5.42 7.04 14.69
CA ASP A 45 6.74 6.65 15.18
C ASP A 45 7.79 7.72 14.81
N LEU A 46 7.45 8.60 13.86
CA LEU A 46 8.17 9.84 13.62
C LEU A 46 7.83 10.91 14.68
N GLY A 47 6.62 10.95 15.23
CA GLY A 47 6.24 11.86 16.31
C GLY A 47 6.98 11.55 17.62
N VAL A 48 7.13 10.26 17.97
CA VAL A 48 7.91 9.86 19.15
C VAL A 48 9.41 10.03 18.93
N ALA A 49 9.94 9.66 17.75
CA ALA A 49 11.38 9.83 17.46
C ALA A 49 11.79 11.31 17.31
N ILE A 50 10.94 12.16 16.73
CA ILE A 50 11.16 13.62 16.67
C ILE A 50 10.96 14.26 18.05
N ALA A 51 9.96 13.85 18.83
CA ALA A 51 9.77 14.36 20.20
C ALA A 51 10.93 13.98 21.12
N VAL A 52 11.50 12.78 20.98
CA VAL A 52 12.71 12.36 21.72
C VAL A 52 13.93 13.17 21.29
N MET A 53 14.04 13.58 20.02
CA MET A 53 15.09 14.50 19.57
C MET A 53 14.87 15.95 20.06
N MET A 54 13.61 16.42 20.18
CA MET A 54 13.29 17.75 20.72
C MET A 54 13.42 17.83 22.25
N ALA A 55 13.33 16.70 22.98
CA ALA A 55 13.42 16.69 24.43
C ALA A 55 14.84 16.78 25.01
N ILE A 56 15.89 16.72 24.16
CA ILE A 56 17.29 16.77 24.62
C ILE A 56 17.85 18.20 24.73
N GLU A 57 17.17 19.22 24.19
CA GLU A 57 17.50 20.62 24.49
C GLU A 57 16.25 21.37 24.95
N LYS A 58 16.01 21.39 26.26
CA LYS A 58 15.21 22.42 26.90
C LYS A 58 16.15 23.42 27.54
N ASP A 59 16.04 24.69 27.14
CA ASP A 59 16.24 25.81 28.05
C ASP A 59 15.26 26.94 27.66
N ASP A 60 14.20 27.01 28.47
CA ASP A 60 13.40 28.17 28.92
C ASP A 60 12.94 29.27 27.94
N ASN A 61 11.60 29.39 27.79
CA ASN A 61 10.79 30.50 28.36
C ASN A 61 9.43 30.72 27.64
N ASP A 62 8.38 30.29 28.33
CA ASP A 62 7.00 30.79 28.48
C ASP A 62 6.45 31.85 27.49
N ASN A 63 5.41 31.49 26.72
CA ASN A 63 4.11 32.20 26.76
C ASN A 63 2.97 31.44 26.03
N GLU A 64 1.76 31.60 26.55
CA GLU A 64 0.47 31.07 26.09
C GLU A 64 0.12 31.45 24.64
N ILE A 65 -0.68 30.61 23.96
CA ILE A 65 -2.00 30.96 23.38
C ILE A 65 -2.62 29.71 22.71
N GLU A 66 -3.88 29.48 23.04
CA GLU A 66 -4.78 28.48 22.44
C GLU A 66 -5.13 28.85 20.99
N VAL A 67 -5.10 27.87 20.08
CA VAL A 67 -5.85 27.96 18.82
C VAL A 67 -6.50 26.61 18.54
N GLU A 68 -7.83 26.59 18.59
CA GLU A 68 -8.66 25.53 18.04
C GLU A 68 -8.49 25.49 16.52
N GLU A 69 -8.12 24.35 15.93
CA GLU A 69 -8.49 24.10 14.53
C GLU A 69 -8.67 22.60 14.27
N ALA A 70 -9.76 22.26 13.60
CA ALA A 70 -10.19 20.90 13.33
C ALA A 70 -9.09 20.10 12.63
N ASN A 71 -8.50 19.14 13.34
CA ASN A 71 -7.52 18.23 12.76
C ASN A 71 -8.23 17.30 11.78
N ASN A 72 -8.35 17.73 10.52
CA ASN A 72 -8.32 16.80 9.40
C ASN A 72 -6.95 16.12 9.48
N ILE A 73 -6.87 15.02 10.23
CA ILE A 73 -5.73 14.11 10.17
C ILE A 73 -5.79 13.53 8.77
N GLU A 74 -5.11 14.17 7.83
CA GLU A 74 -4.83 13.58 6.53
C GLU A 74 -4.05 12.30 6.82
N ASP A 75 -4.77 11.17 6.74
CA ASP A 75 -4.26 9.82 6.93
C ASP A 75 -3.23 9.54 5.81
N SER A 76 -2.00 10.06 5.98
CA SER A 76 -0.91 9.96 5.03
C SER A 76 -0.44 8.51 4.96
N ARG A 77 -1.00 7.77 4.00
CA ARG A 77 -0.56 6.43 3.65
C ARG A 77 0.26 6.53 2.38
N HIS A 78 1.58 6.41 2.51
CA HIS A 78 2.48 6.53 1.37
C HIS A 78 2.75 5.17 0.70
N ILE A 79 2.79 5.16 -0.64
CA ILE A 79 3.26 4.00 -1.41
C ILE A 79 4.74 4.19 -1.72
N ASP A 80 5.62 3.50 -1.00
CA ASP A 80 7.03 3.43 -1.37
C ASP A 80 7.20 2.89 -2.80
N VAL A 81 8.22 3.36 -3.53
CA VAL A 81 8.46 3.03 -4.94
C VAL A 81 8.54 1.53 -5.16
N ASP A 82 9.17 0.79 -4.25
CA ASP A 82 9.33 -0.65 -4.40
C ASP A 82 8.04 -1.41 -4.07
N MET A 83 7.26 -0.93 -3.10
CA MET A 83 5.92 -1.46 -2.86
C MET A 83 4.98 -1.18 -4.05
N GLN A 84 5.12 -0.02 -4.69
CA GLN A 84 4.39 0.36 -5.89
C GLN A 84 4.68 -0.62 -7.03
N LYS A 85 5.95 -1.00 -7.23
CA LYS A 85 6.34 -2.05 -8.19
C LYS A 85 5.73 -3.40 -7.84
N CYS A 86 5.78 -3.83 -6.57
CA CYS A 86 5.18 -5.10 -6.15
C CYS A 86 3.67 -5.15 -6.42
N LEU A 87 2.95 -4.10 -6.04
CA LEU A 87 1.50 -3.99 -6.26
C LEU A 87 1.15 -3.99 -7.75
N LEU A 88 1.91 -3.23 -8.56
CA LEU A 88 1.75 -3.20 -10.00
C LEU A 88 1.92 -4.61 -10.61
N SER A 89 2.98 -5.33 -10.24
CA SER A 89 3.23 -6.68 -10.75
C SER A 89 2.13 -7.67 -10.36
N ILE A 90 1.66 -7.64 -9.10
CA ILE A 90 0.58 -8.51 -8.63
C ILE A 90 -0.71 -8.26 -9.41
N LEU A 91 -1.08 -6.99 -9.59
CA LEU A 91 -2.30 -6.65 -10.33
C LEU A 91 -2.18 -6.98 -11.81
N ASN A 92 -1.00 -6.80 -12.42
CA ASN A 92 -0.76 -7.22 -13.80
C ASN A 92 -0.95 -8.74 -13.97
N ILE A 93 -0.36 -9.56 -13.09
CA ILE A 93 -0.61 -11.01 -13.06
C ILE A 93 -2.12 -11.28 -12.94
N GLY A 94 -2.80 -10.61 -12.01
CA GLY A 94 -4.25 -10.73 -11.83
C GLY A 94 -5.03 -10.44 -13.12
N THR A 95 -4.66 -9.40 -13.87
CA THR A 95 -5.30 -9.08 -15.16
C THR A 95 -5.02 -10.18 -16.20
N LEU A 96 -3.78 -10.65 -16.33
CA LEU A 96 -3.44 -11.73 -17.26
C LEU A 96 -4.17 -13.04 -16.94
N CYS A 97 -4.29 -13.38 -15.65
CA CYS A 97 -5.05 -14.57 -15.21
C CYS A 97 -6.56 -14.47 -15.43
N SER A 98 -7.09 -13.27 -15.59
CA SER A 98 -8.54 -13.01 -15.71
C SER A 98 -8.96 -12.57 -17.11
N LEU A 99 -8.12 -12.79 -18.12
CA LEU A 99 -8.52 -12.63 -19.52
C LEU A 99 -9.71 -13.53 -19.88
N GLU A 100 -10.57 -13.08 -20.78
CA GLU A 100 -11.81 -13.83 -21.11
C GLU A 100 -11.48 -15.20 -21.72
N SER A 101 -10.56 -15.23 -22.69
CA SER A 101 -10.11 -16.47 -23.33
C SER A 101 -9.09 -17.21 -22.45
N PRO A 102 -9.32 -18.50 -22.12
CA PRO A 102 -8.34 -19.31 -21.38
C PRO A 102 -6.99 -19.44 -22.08
N LYS A 103 -6.96 -19.35 -23.41
CA LYS A 103 -5.72 -19.48 -24.22
C LYS A 103 -4.83 -18.24 -24.13
N GLU A 104 -5.39 -17.10 -23.74
CA GLU A 104 -4.65 -15.84 -23.59
C GLU A 104 -4.17 -15.65 -22.16
N ARG A 105 -4.74 -16.40 -21.20
CA ARG A 105 -4.30 -16.36 -19.81
C ARG A 105 -2.89 -16.92 -19.69
N MET A 106 -2.07 -16.27 -18.87
CA MET A 106 -0.76 -16.80 -18.54
C MET A 106 -0.88 -18.19 -17.90
N SER A 107 0.10 -19.06 -18.14
CA SER A 107 0.08 -20.41 -17.60
C SER A 107 0.27 -20.38 -16.08
N MET A 108 -0.35 -21.33 -15.35
CA MET A 108 -0.17 -21.40 -13.90
C MET A 108 1.28 -21.61 -13.48
N GLU A 109 2.10 -22.24 -14.32
CA GLU A 109 3.55 -22.37 -14.09
C GLU A 109 4.23 -20.99 -14.08
N GLU A 110 3.92 -20.13 -15.06
CA GLU A 110 4.42 -18.76 -15.09
C GLU A 110 3.88 -17.93 -13.93
N VAL A 111 2.60 -18.09 -13.56
CA VAL A 111 2.01 -17.39 -12.40
C VAL A 111 2.84 -17.68 -11.15
N ILE A 112 3.16 -18.95 -10.90
CA ILE A 112 3.91 -19.36 -9.71
C ILE A 112 5.32 -18.77 -9.74
N LYS A 113 6.01 -18.82 -10.89
CA LYS A 113 7.35 -18.23 -11.05
C LYS A 113 7.33 -16.73 -10.75
N GLU A 114 6.43 -15.99 -11.38
CA GLU A 114 6.30 -14.54 -11.19
C GLU A 114 5.94 -14.18 -9.75
N LEU A 115 4.99 -14.89 -9.12
CA LEU A 115 4.64 -14.67 -7.72
C LEU A 115 5.81 -14.97 -6.76
N GLN A 116 6.63 -15.98 -7.06
CA GLN A 116 7.84 -16.28 -6.28
C GLN A 116 8.88 -15.17 -6.39
N LEU A 117 9.08 -14.60 -7.59
CA LEU A 117 9.96 -13.45 -7.81
C LEU A 117 9.46 -12.21 -7.07
N ILE A 118 8.16 -11.93 -7.12
CA ILE A 118 7.56 -10.82 -6.37
C ILE A 118 7.72 -11.04 -4.87
N LYS A 119 7.50 -12.26 -4.37
CA LYS A 119 7.67 -12.60 -2.96
C LYS A 119 9.11 -12.39 -2.49
N SER A 120 10.11 -12.85 -3.24
CA SER A 120 11.53 -12.68 -2.86
C SER A 120 11.94 -11.21 -2.88
N ALA A 121 11.49 -10.44 -3.87
CA ALA A 121 11.69 -9.00 -3.92
C ALA A 121 11.05 -8.32 -2.71
N PHE A 122 9.78 -8.62 -2.42
CA PHE A 122 9.06 -8.03 -1.30
C PHE A 122 9.67 -8.36 0.06
N ILE A 123 10.09 -9.61 0.29
CA ILE A 123 10.78 -10.01 1.52
C ILE A 123 12.13 -9.30 1.64
N SER A 124 12.86 -9.13 0.54
CA SER A 124 14.13 -8.39 0.54
C SER A 124 13.96 -6.91 0.91
N LEU A 125 12.81 -6.29 0.59
CA LEU A 125 12.44 -4.95 1.06
C LEU A 125 12.19 -4.94 2.58
N GLY A 126 11.60 -6.02 3.12
CA GLY A 126 11.22 -6.16 4.53
C GLY A 126 12.38 -6.42 5.51
N ILE A 127 13.55 -6.89 5.05
CA ILE A 127 14.74 -7.06 5.91
C ILE A 127 15.30 -5.70 6.36
N ARG A 128 14.85 -4.59 5.75
CA ARG A 128 15.26 -3.21 6.09
C ARG A 128 14.22 -2.42 6.91
N ARG A 129 13.10 -3.03 7.30
CA ARG A 129 12.19 -2.48 8.32
C ARG A 129 12.26 -3.39 9.54
N GLY A 130 13.21 -3.08 10.43
CA GLY A 130 13.46 -3.82 11.66
C GLY A 130 12.17 -4.09 12.42
N ARG A 131 11.83 -5.37 12.59
CA ARG A 131 10.94 -5.80 13.66
C ARG A 131 11.62 -5.47 14.99
N PRO A 132 11.01 -4.72 15.91
CA PRO A 132 11.52 -4.66 17.27
C PRO A 132 11.52 -6.08 17.82
N ASN A 133 12.68 -6.53 18.28
CA ASN A 133 12.87 -7.81 18.91
C ASN A 133 11.89 -7.87 20.10
N ARG A 134 10.86 -8.71 20.04
CA ARG A 134 10.15 -9.11 21.26
C ARG A 134 11.09 -10.04 22.01
N ALA A 135 11.95 -9.45 22.84
CA ALA A 135 12.67 -10.17 23.87
C ALA A 135 11.64 -10.89 24.75
N GLN A 136 11.80 -12.20 24.86
CA GLN A 136 11.03 -13.10 25.70
C GLN A 136 11.35 -12.80 27.18
N ILE A 137 10.33 -12.81 28.04
CA ILE A 137 10.47 -12.92 29.49
C ILE A 137 10.19 -14.37 29.85
#